data_AF-A0A2P8FBI3-F1
#
_entry.id   AF-A0A2P8FBI3-F1
#
_cell.length_a   1.000
_cell.length_b   1.000
_cell.length_c   1.000
_cell.angle_alpha   90.00
_cell.angle_beta   90.00
_cell.angle_gamma   90.00
#
_symmetry.space_group_name_H-M   'P 1'
#
loop_
_entity.id
_entity.type
_entity.pdbx_description
1 polymer ?
#
loop_
_entity_poly.entity_id
_entity_poly.type
_entity_poly.pdbx_seq_one_letter_code
_entity_poly.pdbx_strand_id
1 'polypeptide(L)'
;MNNEEFVNAIRTAVEQSTINSLIKEFEESKLPSEEFKKMSAFYNTLNESGKDMVKQIMLESVQSTIFGFLCVIDGVRAIEKGPGKGRLELWYKKESSNESLMLNSPDSEFLHDIYNT
;
A
#
# COMPACT_ATOMS: atom_id res chain seq x y z
N MET A 1 -17.97 -0.16 6.54
CA MET A 1 -16.82 0.01 5.65
C MET A 1 -17.35 0.05 4.23
N ASN A 2 -17.37 1.24 3.64
CA ASN A 2 -17.50 1.46 2.20
C ASN A 2 -16.11 1.52 1.53
N ASN A 3 -16.08 1.78 0.22
CA ASN A 3 -14.84 1.88 -0.58
C ASN A 3 -13.92 3.03 -0.12
N GLU A 4 -14.45 4.22 0.15
CA GLU A 4 -13.66 5.35 0.68
C GLU A 4 -13.06 5.07 2.06
N GLU A 5 -13.89 4.56 3.00
CA GLU A 5 -13.46 4.14 4.34
C GLU A 5 -12.36 3.08 4.26
N PHE A 6 -12.49 2.13 3.32
CA PHE A 6 -11.48 1.12 3.07
C PHE A 6 -10.16 1.73 2.58
N VAL A 7 -10.20 2.60 1.57
CA VAL A 7 -8.98 3.23 1.02
C VAL A 7 -8.27 4.07 2.07
N ASN A 8 -9.02 4.84 2.87
CA ASN A 8 -8.47 5.61 4.00
C ASN A 8 -7.84 4.69 5.06
N ALA A 9 -8.46 3.55 5.35
CA ALA A 9 -7.88 2.55 6.24
C ALA A 9 -6.58 1.97 5.67
N ILE A 10 -6.47 1.73 4.36
CA ILE A 10 -5.23 1.27 3.70
C ILE A 10 -4.13 2.32 3.78
N ARG A 11 -4.42 3.61 3.53
CA ARG A 11 -3.44 4.71 3.69
C ARG A 11 -2.85 4.72 5.10
N THR A 12 -3.67 4.48 6.11
CA THR A 12 -3.20 4.50 7.51
C THR A 12 -2.46 3.21 7.87
N ALA A 13 -3.10 2.06 7.66
CA ALA A 13 -2.64 0.77 8.15
C ALA A 13 -1.48 0.19 7.34
N VAL A 14 -1.35 0.57 6.06
CA VAL A 14 -0.32 0.04 5.17
C VAL A 14 0.69 1.12 4.82
N GLU A 15 0.29 2.21 4.19
CA GLU A 15 1.23 3.22 3.69
C GLU A 15 2.00 3.91 4.84
N GLN A 16 1.28 4.62 5.72
CA GLN A 16 1.91 5.36 6.82
C GLN A 16 2.60 4.43 7.80
N SER A 17 1.97 3.30 8.15
CA SER A 17 2.55 2.34 9.08
C SER A 17 3.86 1.74 8.58
N THR A 18 3.92 1.37 7.29
CA THR A 18 5.12 0.77 6.68
C THR A 18 6.28 1.76 6.66
N ILE A 19 6.02 2.99 6.20
CA ILE A 19 7.06 4.03 6.10
C ILE A 19 7.61 4.38 7.49
N ASN A 20 6.73 4.65 8.45
CA ASN A 20 7.13 5.00 9.81
C ASN A 20 7.92 3.88 10.48
N SER A 21 7.52 2.62 10.27
CA SER A 21 8.23 1.46 10.83
C SER A 21 9.63 1.31 10.23
N LEU A 22 9.77 1.40 8.90
CA LEU A 22 11.07 1.28 8.23
C LEU A 22 12.03 2.41 8.62
N ILE A 23 11.54 3.66 8.70
CA ILE A 23 12.36 4.80 9.14
C ILE A 23 12.87 4.56 10.57
N LYS A 24 11.96 4.17 11.48
CA LYS A 24 12.31 3.89 12.87
C LYS A 24 13.33 2.75 12.97
N GLU A 25 13.17 1.69 12.18
CA GLU A 25 14.12 0.59 12.13
C GLU A 25 15.50 1.02 11.61
N PHE A 26 15.55 1.89 10.60
CA PHE A 26 16.79 2.44 10.08
C PHE A 26 17.51 3.31 11.10
N GLU A 27 16.77 4.10 11.88
CA GLU A 27 17.31 4.94 12.95
C GLU A 27 17.82 4.12 14.15
N GLU A 28 17.07 3.09 14.56
CA GLU A 28 17.43 2.27 15.72
C GLU A 28 18.48 1.19 15.42
N SER A 29 18.77 0.90 14.14
CA SER A 29 19.70 -0.16 13.69
C SER A 29 19.41 -1.55 14.27
N LYS A 30 18.17 -1.82 14.72
CA LYS A 30 17.74 -3.09 15.34
C LYS A 30 17.29 -4.14 14.33
N LEU A 31 17.99 -4.21 13.20
CA LEU A 31 17.52 -4.97 12.05
C LEU A 31 18.12 -6.38 11.99
N PRO A 32 17.31 -7.40 11.62
CA PRO A 32 17.72 -8.80 11.72
C PRO A 32 18.67 -9.24 10.62
N SER A 33 18.63 -8.66 9.41
CA SER A 33 19.45 -9.10 8.28
C SER A 33 20.67 -8.19 8.03
N GLU A 34 21.76 -8.78 7.54
CA GLU A 34 23.00 -8.05 7.21
C GLU A 34 22.79 -7.00 6.11
N GLU A 35 21.88 -7.27 5.16
CA GLU A 35 21.52 -6.31 4.12
C GLU A 35 20.81 -5.09 4.70
N PHE A 36 19.86 -5.30 5.62
CA PHE A 36 19.18 -4.22 6.30
C PHE A 36 20.12 -3.39 7.18
N LYS A 37 21.08 -4.03 7.87
CA LYS A 37 22.13 -3.31 8.61
C LYS A 37 22.95 -2.40 7.71
N LYS A 38 23.32 -2.85 6.50
CA LYS A 38 24.03 -2.02 5.51
C LYS A 38 23.19 -0.82 5.05
N MET A 39 21.90 -1.04 4.77
CA MET A 39 20.99 0.04 4.38
C MET A 39 20.80 1.08 5.50
N SER A 40 20.59 0.62 6.73
CA SER A 40 20.52 1.48 7.92
C SER A 40 21.82 2.26 8.15
N ALA A 41 22.98 1.59 8.07
CA ALA A 41 24.27 2.25 8.19
C ALA A 41 24.46 3.34 7.12
N PHE A 42 24.12 3.04 5.86
CA PHE A 42 24.14 4.04 4.79
C PHE A 42 23.19 5.22 5.08
N TYR A 43 21.94 4.95 5.42
CA TYR A 43 20.95 5.99 5.75
C TYR A 43 21.45 6.92 6.87
N ASN A 44 22.09 6.35 7.89
CA ASN A 44 22.63 7.10 9.02
C ASN A 44 23.90 7.93 8.68
N THR A 45 24.52 7.73 7.52
CA THR A 45 25.60 8.60 7.02
C THR A 45 25.09 9.86 6.32
N LEU A 46 23.80 9.91 5.96
CA LEU A 46 23.21 11.02 5.21
C LEU A 46 22.93 12.22 6.14
N ASN A 47 23.01 13.42 5.56
CA ASN A 47 22.45 14.61 6.17
C ASN A 47 20.91 14.61 6.05
N GLU A 48 20.25 15.59 6.68
CA GLU A 48 18.78 15.64 6.71
C GLU A 48 18.15 15.67 5.31
N SER A 49 18.71 16.45 4.37
CA SER A 49 18.23 16.47 2.98
C SER A 49 18.35 15.10 2.29
N GLY A 50 19.43 14.36 2.54
CA GLY A 50 19.60 13.00 2.03
C GLY A 50 18.62 12.01 2.65
N LYS A 51 18.38 12.11 3.96
CA LYS A 51 17.37 11.29 4.65
C LYS A 51 15.97 11.59 4.12
N ASP A 52 15.62 12.85 3.92
CA ASP A 52 14.32 13.26 3.37
C ASP A 52 14.12 12.75 1.95
N MET A 53 15.17 12.73 1.12
CA MET A 53 15.11 12.12 -0.21
C MET A 53 14.85 10.61 -0.13
N VAL A 54 15.51 9.88 0.79
CA VAL A 54 15.25 8.45 0.99
C VAL A 54 13.81 8.21 1.46
N LYS A 55 13.30 9.03 2.39
CA LYS A 55 11.90 8.97 2.84
C LYS A 55 10.93 9.20 1.69
N GLN A 56 11.20 10.17 0.81
CA GLN A 56 10.38 10.41 -0.37
C GLN A 56 10.41 9.21 -1.33
N ILE A 57 11.58 8.63 -1.60
CA ILE A 57 11.69 7.44 -2.45
C ILE A 57 10.88 6.27 -1.86
N MET A 58 10.92 6.07 -0.54
CA MET A 58 10.12 5.06 0.15
C MET A 58 8.62 5.34 -0.01
N LEU A 59 8.20 6.58 0.22
CA LEU A 59 6.81 7.01 0.07
C LEU A 59 6.30 6.73 -1.34
N GLU A 60 7.01 7.20 -2.37
CA GLU A 60 6.67 6.98 -3.78
C GLU A 60 6.60 5.49 -4.12
N SER A 61 7.54 4.69 -3.60
CA SER A 61 7.58 3.24 -3.86
C SER A 61 6.38 2.53 -3.24
N VAL A 62 6.03 2.87 -2.00
CA VAL A 62 4.87 2.30 -1.30
C VAL A 62 3.57 2.73 -1.97
N GLN A 63 3.42 4.02 -2.29
CA GLN A 63 2.23 4.55 -2.96
C GLN A 63 2.02 3.93 -4.34
N SER A 64 3.07 3.85 -5.15
CA SER A 64 3.02 3.20 -6.47
C SER A 64 2.65 1.72 -6.37
N THR A 65 3.14 1.03 -5.34
CA THR A 65 2.81 -0.38 -5.08
C THR A 65 1.32 -0.54 -4.71
N ILE A 66 0.82 0.27 -3.77
CA ILE A 66 -0.58 0.22 -3.34
C ILE A 66 -1.50 0.56 -4.51
N PHE A 67 -1.25 1.66 -5.22
CA PHE A 67 -2.01 2.05 -6.40
C PHE A 67 -2.04 0.92 -7.44
N GLY A 68 -0.87 0.38 -7.78
CA GLY A 68 -0.77 -0.71 -8.75
C GLY A 68 -1.51 -1.98 -8.34
N PHE A 69 -1.53 -2.29 -7.03
CA PHE A 69 -2.28 -3.41 -6.48
C PHE A 69 -3.80 -3.15 -6.51
N LEU A 70 -4.25 -1.94 -6.19
CA LEU A 70 -5.66 -1.56 -6.31
C LEU A 70 -6.13 -1.61 -7.77
N CYS A 71 -5.30 -1.18 -8.74
CA CYS A 71 -5.60 -1.35 -10.17
C CYS A 71 -5.84 -2.82 -10.56
N VAL A 72 -5.11 -3.76 -9.94
CA VAL A 72 -5.32 -5.20 -10.18
C VAL A 72 -6.66 -5.65 -9.62
N ILE A 73 -6.98 -5.25 -8.37
CA ILE A 73 -8.25 -5.58 -7.73
C ILE A 73 -9.44 -4.99 -8.50
N ASP A 74 -9.35 -3.74 -8.95
CA ASP A 74 -10.39 -3.08 -9.76
C ASP A 74 -10.52 -3.67 -11.17
N GLY A 75 -9.57 -4.52 -11.59
CA GLY A 75 -9.60 -5.18 -12.90
C GLY A 75 -9.11 -4.32 -14.06
N VAL A 76 -8.66 -3.09 -13.81
CA VAL A 76 -8.04 -2.21 -14.83
C VAL A 76 -6.61 -2.64 -15.18
N ARG A 77 -5.99 -3.48 -14.35
CA ARG A 77 -4.70 -4.14 -14.62
C ARG A 77 -4.85 -5.66 -14.54
N ALA A 78 -4.80 -6.32 -15.69
CA ALA A 78 -4.93 -7.77 -15.76
C ALA A 78 -3.68 -8.51 -15.26
N ILE A 79 -3.89 -9.54 -14.43
CA ILE A 79 -2.83 -10.48 -13.99
C ILE A 79 -2.91 -11.84 -14.71
N GLU A 80 -4.05 -12.13 -15.35
CA GLU A 80 -4.26 -13.35 -16.13
C GLU A 80 -3.79 -13.17 -17.58
N LYS A 81 -3.30 -14.27 -18.17
CA LYS A 81 -2.91 -14.32 -19.58
C LYS A 81 -4.09 -14.80 -20.44
N GLY A 82 -4.18 -14.29 -21.67
CA GLY A 82 -5.15 -14.75 -22.67
C GLY A 82 -6.37 -13.84 -22.86
N PRO A 83 -7.31 -14.23 -23.74
CA PRO A 83 -8.43 -13.39 -24.16
C PRO A 83 -9.60 -13.38 -23.17
N GLY A 84 -9.76 -14.43 -22.36
CA GLY A 84 -10.77 -14.50 -21.30
C GLY A 84 -10.15 -14.08 -19.97
N LYS A 85 -10.59 -12.95 -19.42
CA LYS A 85 -10.14 -12.43 -18.13
C LYS A 85 -11.29 -12.49 -17.14
N GLY A 86 -11.00 -12.99 -15.94
CA GLY A 86 -11.90 -12.95 -14.80
C GLY A 86 -11.95 -11.55 -14.18
N ARG A 87 -12.79 -11.44 -13.16
CA ARG A 87 -12.91 -10.26 -12.31
C ARG A 87 -12.60 -10.65 -10.87
N LEU A 88 -11.79 -9.84 -10.20
CA LEU A 88 -11.54 -9.99 -8.77
C LEU A 88 -12.64 -9.27 -7.98
N GLU A 89 -13.05 -9.86 -6.86
CA GLU A 89 -14.07 -9.30 -6.00
C GLU A 89 -13.56 -9.19 -4.57
N LEU A 90 -13.49 -7.97 -4.04
CA LEU A 90 -13.12 -7.69 -2.67
C LEU A 90 -14.38 -7.42 -1.85
N TRP A 91 -14.70 -8.37 -0.96
CA TRP A 91 -15.88 -8.29 -0.11
C TRP A 91 -15.49 -7.93 1.33
N TYR A 92 -16.04 -6.84 1.84
CA TYR A 92 -16.09 -6.60 3.28
C TYR A 92 -17.24 -7.41 3.87
N LYS A 93 -16.96 -8.19 4.92
CA LYS A 93 -17.97 -8.99 5.64
C LYS A 93 -17.90 -8.68 7.12
N LYS A 94 -19.06 -8.39 7.72
CA LYS A 94 -19.20 -8.09 9.14
C LYS A 94 -20.05 -9.17 9.80
N GLU A 95 -19.38 -10.18 10.35
CA GLU A 95 -20.00 -11.38 10.96
C GLU A 95 -21.03 -11.02 12.03
N SER A 96 -20.81 -9.95 12.79
CA SER A 96 -21.71 -9.53 13.88
C SER A 96 -23.09 -9.06 13.40
N SER A 97 -23.20 -8.57 12.17
CA SER A 97 -24.44 -8.02 11.59
C SER A 97 -24.90 -8.75 10.33
N ASN A 98 -24.16 -9.78 9.89
CA ASN A 98 -24.36 -10.44 8.59
C ASN A 98 -24.39 -9.46 7.39
N GLU A 99 -23.77 -8.28 7.56
CA GLU A 99 -23.64 -7.28 6.51
C GLU A 99 -22.46 -7.64 5.60
N SER A 100 -22.65 -7.49 4.29
CA SER A 100 -21.58 -7.64 3.32
C SER A 100 -21.65 -6.57 2.25
N LEU A 101 -20.50 -6.11 1.79
CA LEU A 101 -20.38 -5.09 0.76
C LEU A 101 -19.21 -5.43 -0.16
N MET A 102 -19.45 -5.36 -1.48
CA MET A 102 -18.39 -5.42 -2.47
C MET A 102 -17.70 -4.05 -2.57
N LEU A 103 -16.43 -3.98 -2.13
CA LEU A 103 -15.68 -2.74 -2.06
C LEU A 103 -15.21 -2.25 -3.43
N ASN A 104 -14.90 -3.15 -4.36
CA ASN A 104 -14.48 -2.83 -5.73
C ASN A 104 -15.62 -3.08 -6.75
N SER A 105 -16.84 -2.68 -6.40
CA SER A 105 -18.01 -2.81 -7.28
C SER A 105 -17.79 -2.03 -8.59
N PRO A 106 -18.23 -2.52 -9.77
CA PRO A 106 -17.97 -1.81 -11.03
C PRO A 106 -18.93 -0.63 -11.23
N ASP A 107 -19.96 -0.57 -10.40
CA ASP A 107 -21.00 0.46 -10.38
C ASP A 107 -20.67 1.58 -9.38
N SER A 108 -19.50 1.50 -8.72
CA SER A 108 -18.97 2.51 -7.80
C SER A 108 -17.65 3.06 -8.31
N GLU A 109 -17.18 4.17 -7.72
CA GLU A 109 -15.84 4.69 -7.98
C GLU A 109 -14.78 3.64 -7.62
N PHE A 110 -13.77 3.50 -8.50
CA PHE A 110 -12.72 2.50 -8.35
C PHE A 110 -11.78 2.81 -7.17
N LEU A 111 -11.28 1.77 -6.52
CA LEU A 111 -10.41 1.92 -5.36
C LEU A 111 -9.10 2.65 -5.69
N HIS A 112 -8.51 2.38 -6.86
CA HIS A 112 -7.28 3.05 -7.30
C HIS A 112 -7.50 4.54 -7.60
N ASP A 113 -8.68 4.92 -8.10
CA ASP A 113 -9.02 6.33 -8.32
C ASP A 113 -9.18 7.06 -6.99
N ILE A 114 -9.92 6.50 -6.04
CA ILE A 114 -10.06 7.03 -4.67
C ILE A 114 -8.69 7.14 -3.96
N TYR A 115 -7.78 6.18 -4.23
CA TYR A 115 -6.44 6.22 -3.67
C TYR A 115 -5.58 7.34 -4.26
N ASN A 116 -5.86 7.77 -5.49
CA ASN A 116 -5.10 8.80 -6.19
C ASN A 116 -5.67 10.22 -6.01
N THR A 117 -6.75 10.36 -5.24
CA THR A 117 -7.36 11.65 -4.82
C THR A 117 -6.64 12.27 -3.64
#